data_AF-A0A0L0UTB9-F1
#
_entry.id   AF-A0A0L0UTB9-F1
#
_cell.length_a   1.000
_cell.length_b   1.000
_cell.length_c   1.000
_cell.angle_alpha   90.00
_cell.angle_beta   90.00
_cell.angle_gamma   90.00
#
_symmetry.space_group_name_H-M   'P 1'
#
loop_
_entity.id
_entity.type
_entity.pdbx_description
1 polymer ?
#
loop_
_entity_poly.entity_id
_entity_poly.type
_entity_poly.pdbx_seq_one_letter_code
_entity_poly.pdbx_strand_id
1 'polypeptide(L)'
;MTGVAKQWFDSVRNAVGHQSWAFWKSLIEQKYGTINWRKRMMRLFDQDKFVPGAVPASVWVTTQYKRITACEPATSSEMIIFKLLSKMDKDMILQNTPS
;
A
#
# COMPACT_ATOMS: atom_id res chain seq x y z
N MET A 1 -9.31 -6.52 26.49
CA MET A 1 -8.60 -6.51 25.18
C MET A 1 -7.43 -5.52 25.27
N THR A 2 -6.23 -5.99 25.62
CA THR A 2 -5.04 -5.15 25.88
C THR A 2 -3.99 -5.40 24.81
N GLY A 3 -4.11 -4.68 23.69
CA GLY A 3 -3.06 -4.63 22.68
C GLY A 3 -2.05 -3.54 23.00
N VAL A 4 -0.76 -3.78 22.71
CA VAL A 4 0.34 -2.80 22.83
C VAL A 4 0.01 -1.49 22.08
N ALA A 5 -0.76 -1.58 20.98
CA ALA A 5 -1.25 -0.42 20.24
C ALA A 5 -2.23 0.45 21.04
N LYS A 6 -3.12 -0.15 21.83
CA LYS A 6 -4.07 0.60 22.67
C LYS A 6 -3.34 1.30 23.82
N GLN A 7 -2.39 0.62 24.46
CA GLN A 7 -1.58 1.21 25.53
C GLN A 7 -0.75 2.40 25.02
N TRP A 8 -0.15 2.26 23.83
CA TRP A 8 0.55 3.36 23.19
C TRP A 8 -0.39 4.55 22.89
N PHE A 9 -1.56 4.28 22.30
CA PHE A 9 -2.53 5.33 21.99
C PHE A 9 -2.99 6.08 23.25
N ASP A 10 -3.36 5.36 24.31
CA ASP A 10 -3.82 5.95 25.57
C ASP A 10 -2.70 6.80 26.21
N SER A 11 -1.45 6.32 26.18
CA SER A 11 -0.27 7.05 26.68
C SER A 11 -0.03 8.35 25.90
N VAL A 12 -0.05 8.30 24.57
CA VAL A 12 0.14 9.49 23.73
C VAL A 12 -1.01 10.47 23.92
N ARG A 13 -2.25 9.99 23.96
CA ARG A 13 -3.46 10.83 24.14
C ARG A 13 -3.42 11.59 25.46
N ASN A 14 -2.99 10.94 26.54
CA ASN A 14 -2.84 11.59 27.84
C ASN A 14 -1.75 12.68 27.83
N ALA A 15 -0.72 12.55 27.00
CA ALA A 15 0.37 13.53 26.92
C ALA A 15 0.03 14.74 26.02
N VAL A 16 -0.68 14.52 24.90
CA VAL A 16 -0.89 15.54 23.85
C VAL A 16 -2.31 16.11 23.82
N GLY A 17 -3.23 15.55 24.60
CA GLY A 17 -4.62 15.96 24.67
C GLY A 17 -5.43 15.64 23.40
N HIS A 18 -6.47 16.43 23.15
CA HIS A 18 -7.30 16.28 21.94
C HIS A 18 -6.58 16.88 20.73
N GLN A 19 -6.48 16.08 19.67
CA GLN A 19 -5.72 16.42 18.46
C GLN A 19 -6.48 16.00 17.21
N SER A 20 -6.13 16.62 16.07
CA SER A 20 -6.74 16.33 14.78
C SER A 20 -6.41 14.93 14.27
N TRP A 21 -7.23 14.41 13.35
CA TRP A 21 -6.95 13.11 12.72
C TRP A 21 -5.62 13.11 11.94
N ALA A 22 -5.24 14.23 11.32
CA ALA A 22 -3.98 14.35 10.60
C ALA A 22 -2.76 14.14 11.53
N PHE A 23 -2.82 14.68 12.74
CA PHE A 23 -1.79 14.48 13.76
C PHE A 23 -1.69 12.99 14.17
N TRP A 24 -2.83 12.36 14.46
CA TRP A 24 -2.87 10.94 14.83
C TRP A 24 -2.35 10.04 13.72
N LYS A 25 -2.74 10.32 12.47
CA LYS A 25 -2.26 9.60 11.29
C LYS A 25 -0.74 9.67 11.18
N SER A 26 -0.15 10.85 11.32
CA SER A 26 1.31 11.04 11.27
C SER A 26 2.04 10.25 12.37
N LEU A 27 1.53 10.27 13.60
CA LEU A 27 2.12 9.51 14.71
C LEU A 27 1.99 7.99 14.55
N ILE A 28 0.86 7.51 14.03
CA ILE A 28 0.68 6.08 13.72
C ILE A 28 1.66 5.66 12.62
N GLU A 29 1.80 6.48 11.57
CA GLU A 29 2.78 6.26 10.50
C GLU A 29 4.21 6.29 11.04
N GLN A 30 4.55 7.17 11.98
CA GLN A 30 5.88 7.20 12.59
C GLN A 30 6.13 5.99 13.50
N LYS A 31 5.15 5.58 14.31
CA LYS A 31 5.27 4.49 15.29
C LYS A 31 5.25 3.11 14.63
N TYR A 32 4.39 2.94 13.62
CA TYR A 32 4.12 1.63 13.00
C TYR A 32 4.48 1.56 11.52
N GLY A 33 4.54 2.69 10.81
CA GLY A 33 5.03 2.79 9.43
C GLY A 33 6.55 2.79 9.34
N THR A 34 7.19 1.80 9.95
CA THR A 34 8.66 1.67 9.95
C THR A 34 9.22 1.39 8.55
N ILE A 35 10.48 1.78 8.32
CA ILE A 35 11.23 1.47 7.08
C ILE A 35 11.16 -0.02 6.74
N ASN A 36 11.17 -0.90 7.74
CA ASN A 36 11.05 -2.35 7.55
C ASN A 36 9.69 -2.76 7.00
N TRP A 37 8.60 -2.13 7.46
CA TRP A 37 7.27 -2.36 6.90
C TRP A 37 7.19 -1.90 5.45
N ARG A 38 7.73 -0.71 5.12
CA ARG A 38 7.79 -0.23 3.74
C ARG A 38 8.59 -1.15 2.83
N LYS A 39 9.78 -1.58 3.28
CA LYS A 39 10.62 -2.57 2.57
C LYS A 39 9.88 -3.89 2.36
N ARG A 40 9.12 -4.36 3.35
CA ARG A 40 8.29 -5.56 3.22
C ARG A 40 7.17 -5.38 2.19
N MET A 41 6.45 -4.25 2.21
CA MET A 41 5.37 -3.98 1.26
C MET A 41 5.87 -3.85 -0.17
N MET A 42 7.01 -3.19 -0.37
CA MET A 42 7.65 -3.13 -1.69
C MET A 42 8.14 -4.50 -2.15
N ARG A 43 8.72 -5.32 -1.26
CA ARG A 43 9.08 -6.71 -1.60
C ARG A 43 7.87 -7.54 -2.04
N LEU A 44 6.74 -7.40 -1.32
CA LEU A 44 5.50 -8.07 -1.69
C LEU A 44 4.98 -7.58 -3.05
N PHE A 45 5.06 -6.28 -3.33
CA PHE A 45 4.75 -5.74 -4.65
C PHE A 45 5.70 -6.30 -5.73
N ASP A 46 6.99 -6.40 -5.45
CA ASP A 46 7.98 -6.81 -6.44
C ASP A 46 7.84 -8.27 -6.86
N GLN A 47 7.46 -9.14 -5.92
CA GLN A 47 7.29 -10.58 -6.13
C GLN A 47 5.91 -10.96 -6.70
N ASP A 48 4.94 -10.05 -6.66
CA ASP A 48 3.56 -10.31 -7.05
C ASP A 48 3.35 -9.99 -8.54
N LYS A 49 2.93 -10.99 -9.30
CA LYS A 49 2.56 -10.87 -10.72
C LYS A 49 1.07 -11.12 -10.87
N PHE A 50 0.47 -10.42 -11.83
CA PHE A 50 -0.92 -10.68 -12.14
C PHE A 50 -1.05 -12.04 -12.85
N VAL A 51 -1.88 -12.93 -12.31
CA VAL A 51 -2.20 -14.23 -12.90
C VAL A 51 -3.69 -14.25 -13.28
N PRO A 52 -4.03 -14.37 -14.57
CA PRO A 52 -5.42 -14.44 -15.02
C PRO A 52 -6.18 -15.58 -14.35
N GLY A 53 -7.42 -15.32 -13.92
CA GLY A 53 -8.29 -16.31 -13.30
C GLY A 53 -8.02 -16.60 -11.82
N ALA A 54 -6.88 -16.16 -11.25
CA ALA A 54 -6.61 -16.34 -9.82
C ALA A 54 -7.38 -15.34 -8.95
N VAL A 55 -7.41 -14.06 -9.36
CA VAL A 55 -8.14 -12.97 -8.70
C VAL A 55 -8.68 -11.98 -9.74
N PRO A 56 -9.80 -11.29 -9.48
CA PRO A 56 -10.25 -10.22 -10.35
C PRO A 56 -9.17 -9.13 -10.52
N ALA A 57 -8.97 -8.64 -11.74
CA ALA A 57 -7.96 -7.63 -12.03
C ALA A 57 -8.11 -6.37 -11.17
N SER A 58 -9.35 -5.93 -10.93
CA SER A 58 -9.66 -4.79 -10.06
C SER A 58 -9.18 -4.99 -8.61
N VAL A 59 -9.31 -6.20 -8.07
CA VAL A 59 -8.86 -6.54 -6.71
C VAL A 59 -7.34 -6.55 -6.64
N TRP A 60 -6.68 -7.14 -7.64
CA TRP A 60 -5.22 -7.17 -7.71
C TRP A 60 -4.63 -5.76 -7.87
N VAL A 61 -5.16 -4.97 -8.81
CA VAL A 61 -4.75 -3.57 -9.04
C VAL A 61 -4.94 -2.74 -7.77
N THR A 62 -6.10 -2.85 -7.10
CA THR A 62 -6.37 -2.11 -5.86
C THR A 62 -5.38 -2.48 -4.76
N THR A 63 -5.00 -3.76 -4.67
CA THR A 63 -4.04 -4.24 -3.68
C THR A 63 -2.64 -3.68 -3.93
N GLN A 64 -2.16 -3.74 -5.17
CA GLN A 64 -0.86 -3.18 -5.53
C GLN A 64 -0.84 -1.64 -5.42
N TYR A 65 -1.92 -0.97 -5.82
CA TYR A 65 -2.07 0.49 -5.68
C TYR A 65 -1.89 0.92 -4.22
N LYS A 66 -2.53 0.22 -3.27
CA LYS A 66 -2.39 0.49 -1.83
C LYS A 66 -0.97 0.26 -1.34
N ARG A 67 -0.26 -0.76 -1.83
CA ARG A 67 1.15 -1.02 -1.47
C ARG A 67 2.06 0.11 -1.97
N ILE A 68 1.89 0.54 -3.22
CA ILE A 68 2.72 1.61 -3.81
C ILE A 68 2.45 2.95 -3.10
N THR A 69 1.20 3.37 -3.01
CA THR A 69 0.84 4.67 -2.41
C THR A 69 1.17 4.78 -0.92
N ALA A 70 1.17 3.67 -0.19
CA ALA A 70 1.58 3.67 1.21
C ALA A 70 3.12 3.76 1.42
N CYS A 71 3.90 3.30 0.44
CA CYS A 71 5.37 3.35 0.48
C CYS A 71 5.94 4.61 -0.19
N GLU A 72 5.30 5.05 -1.27
CA GLU A 72 5.70 6.13 -2.15
C GLU A 72 4.48 7.04 -2.44
N PRO A 73 4.04 7.85 -1.46
CA PRO A 73 2.82 8.66 -1.60
C PRO A 73 2.92 9.76 -2.66
N ALA A 74 4.13 10.12 -3.08
CA ALA A 74 4.38 11.13 -4.10
C ALA A 74 4.43 10.55 -5.53
N THR A 75 4.23 9.24 -5.70
CA THR A 75 4.28 8.60 -7.03
C THR A 75 3.06 9.02 -7.85
N SER A 76 3.29 9.49 -9.08
CA SER A 76 2.21 9.90 -9.98
C SER A 76 1.35 8.71 -10.41
N SER A 77 0.08 8.97 -10.74
CA SER A 77 -0.84 7.95 -11.25
C SER A 77 -0.28 7.22 -12.48
N GLU A 78 0.38 7.95 -13.38
CA GLU A 78 1.02 7.39 -14.57
C GLU A 78 2.14 6.40 -14.20
N MET A 79 3.02 6.77 -13.26
CA MET A 79 4.09 5.90 -12.80
C MET A 79 3.53 4.66 -12.09
N ILE A 80 2.44 4.81 -11.32
CA ILE A 80 1.74 3.66 -10.72
C ILE A 80 1.21 2.72 -11.81
N ILE A 81 0.58 3.25 -12.86
CA ILE A 81 0.08 2.45 -13.99
C ILE A 81 1.23 1.71 -14.68
N PHE A 82 2.35 2.38 -14.98
CA PHE A 82 3.52 1.71 -15.57
C PHE A 82 4.07 0.59 -14.69
N LYS A 83 4.18 0.82 -13.38
CA LYS A 83 4.59 -0.20 -12.40
C LYS A 83 3.63 -1.39 -12.41
N LEU A 84 2.31 -1.17 -12.47
CA LEU A 84 1.32 -2.26 -12.54
C LEU A 84 1.42 -3.05 -13.85
N LEU A 85 1.51 -2.36 -14.99
CA LEU A 85 1.65 -2.99 -16.31
C LEU A 85 2.93 -3.83 -16.41
N SER A 86 4.02 -3.40 -15.78
CA SER A 86 5.28 -4.17 -15.75
C SER A 86 5.16 -5.53 -15.04
N LYS A 87 4.10 -5.73 -14.24
CA LYS A 87 3.81 -6.96 -13.48
C LYS A 87 2.76 -7.84 -14.16
N MET A 88 2.23 -7.40 -15.30
CA MET A 88 1.36 -8.20 -16.15
C MET A 88 2.25 -8.85 -17.24
N ASP A 89 2.03 -10.14 -17.53
CA ASP A 89 2.80 -10.80 -18.58
C ASP A 89 2.56 -10.13 -19.94
N LYS A 90 3.62 -10.03 -20.76
CA LYS A 90 3.60 -9.35 -22.07
C LYS A 90 2.53 -9.91 -23.01
N ASP A 91 2.18 -11.17 -22.87
CA ASP A 91 1.18 -11.85 -23.71
C ASP A 91 -0.27 -11.40 -23.42
N MET A 92 -0.52 -10.78 -22.26
CA MET A 92 -1.82 -10.20 -21.91
C MET A 92 -2.09 -8.87 -22.64
N ILE A 93 -1.04 -8.16 -23.06
CA ILE A 93 -1.15 -6.86 -23.75
C ILE A 93 -1.57 -7.06 -25.21
N LEU A 94 -1.23 -8.21 -25.81
CA LEU A 94 -1.47 -8.51 -27.23
C LEU A 94 -2.83 -9.18 -27.53
N GLN A 95 -3.61 -9.57 -26.50
CA GLN A 95 -4.93 -10.18 -26.71
C GLN A 95 -6.09 -9.16 -26.73
N ASN A 96 -5.82 -7.87 -26.50
CA ASN A 96 -6.84 -6.81 -26.47
C ASN A 96 -6.76 -5.83 -27.65
N THR A 97 -5.98 -6.12 -28.68
CA THR A 97 -6.01 -5.39 -29.95
C THR A 97 -7.12 -5.95 -30.84
N PRO A 98 -8.15 -5.14 -31.21
CA PRO A 98 -9.15 -5.59 -32.17
C PRO A 98 -8.48 -5.85 -33.53
N SER A 99 -8.80 -7.00 -34.13
CA SER A 99 -8.45 -7.33 -35.52
C SER A 99 -9.26 -6.50 -36.52
#